data_AF-A0A662ZYK8-F1
#
_entry.id   AF-A0A662ZYK8-F1
#
_cell.length_a   1.000
_cell.length_b   1.000
_cell.length_c   1.000
_cell.angle_alpha   90.00
_cell.angle_beta   90.00
_cell.angle_gamma   90.00
#
_symmetry.space_group_name_H-M   'P 1'
#
loop_
_entity.id
_entity.type
_entity.pdbx_description
1 polymer ?
#
loop_
_entity_poly.entity_id
_entity_poly.type
_entity_poly.pdbx_seq_one_letter_code
_entity_poly.pdbx_strand_id
1 'polypeptide(L)'
;MLGKSDVRVWNSFFLQYLWEFVLGMYLAKCYKLNSEIVNLLNFKILVPVCILCVAFTGVAGLKGGIWKLYNDIPSMIGYLFTLLIIYKLHIKPINGLFVLTNKISYEWYLVHMLVFSCTFYYLYKLETFGMVAIAVISFIFSYVVACLYHWILSKMKIF
;
A
#
# COMPACT_ATOMS: atom_id res chain seq x y z
N MET A 1 14.91 11.12 23.58
CA MET A 1 14.28 9.78 23.49
C MET A 1 12.88 9.89 24.09
N LEU A 2 11.86 10.09 23.25
CA LEU A 2 10.46 10.16 23.69
C LEU A 2 9.95 8.72 23.88
N GLY A 3 9.31 8.42 25.03
CA GLY A 3 8.83 7.10 25.48
C GLY A 3 7.82 6.37 24.58
N LYS A 4 8.19 6.14 23.31
CA LYS A 4 7.51 5.32 22.31
C LYS A 4 8.34 4.08 21.92
N SER A 5 9.44 3.82 22.64
CA SER A 5 10.31 2.66 22.41
C SER A 5 9.53 1.36 22.53
N ASP A 6 8.70 1.21 23.57
CA ASP A 6 7.96 -0.03 23.81
C ASP A 6 6.87 -0.28 22.77
N VAL A 7 6.14 0.76 22.36
CA VAL A 7 5.11 0.66 21.30
C VAL A 7 5.74 0.28 19.94
N ARG A 8 6.98 0.72 19.68
CA ARG A 8 7.69 0.39 18.43
C ARG A 8 8.16 -1.07 18.39
N VAL A 9 8.44 -1.68 19.55
CA VAL A 9 8.84 -3.09 19.65
C VAL A 9 7.70 -4.01 19.23
N TRP A 10 6.47 -3.72 19.67
CA TRP A 10 5.28 -4.47 19.25
C TRP A 10 5.01 -4.34 17.74
N ASN A 11 5.11 -3.12 17.21
CA ASN A 11 4.92 -2.85 15.76
C ASN A 11 6.02 -3.43 14.87
N SER A 12 7.15 -3.85 15.44
CA SER A 12 8.27 -4.44 14.70
C SER A 12 8.42 -5.93 15.02
N PHE A 13 7.46 -6.51 15.74
CA PHE A 13 7.51 -7.91 16.11
C PHE A 13 7.22 -8.75 14.88
N PHE A 14 8.18 -9.57 14.46
CA PHE A 14 8.09 -10.35 13.22
C PHE A 14 6.81 -11.20 13.14
N LEU A 15 6.29 -11.65 14.29
CA LEU A 15 5.11 -12.48 14.35
C LEU A 15 3.86 -11.73 13.88
N GLN A 16 3.79 -10.41 14.11
CA GLN A 16 2.72 -9.57 13.59
C GLN A 16 2.70 -9.61 12.06
N TYR A 17 3.83 -9.29 11.44
CA TYR A 17 3.98 -9.36 9.99
C TYR A 17 3.75 -10.77 9.43
N LEU A 18 4.16 -11.81 10.16
CA LEU A 18 3.99 -13.20 9.73
C LEU A 18 2.52 -13.59 9.66
N TRP A 19 1.74 -13.36 10.72
CA TRP A 19 0.33 -13.74 10.69
C TRP A 19 -0.48 -12.87 9.71
N GLU A 20 -0.16 -11.58 9.58
CA GLU A 20 -0.78 -10.67 8.61
C GLU A 20 -0.51 -11.13 7.17
N PHE A 21 0.72 -11.53 6.88
CA PHE A 21 1.10 -12.10 5.59
C PHE A 21 0.36 -13.41 5.31
N VAL A 22 0.32 -14.34 6.28
CA VAL A 22 -0.39 -15.62 6.15
C VAL A 22 -1.88 -15.40 5.91
N LEU A 23 -2.50 -14.46 6.63
CA LEU A 23 -3.90 -14.11 6.45
C LEU A 23 -4.15 -13.51 5.05
N GLY A 24 -3.28 -12.61 4.58
CA GLY A 24 -3.35 -12.06 3.23
C GLY A 24 -3.28 -13.14 2.15
N MET A 25 -2.34 -14.09 2.29
CA MET A 25 -2.21 -15.25 1.40
C MET A 25 -3.43 -16.17 1.45
N TYR A 26 -4.01 -16.38 2.63
CA TYR A 26 -5.22 -17.17 2.79
C TYR A 26 -6.42 -16.53 2.09
N LEU A 27 -6.62 -15.21 2.26
CA LEU A 27 -7.66 -14.46 1.56
C LEU A 27 -7.49 -14.54 0.03
N ALA A 28 -6.26 -14.40 -0.47
CA ALA A 28 -5.96 -14.56 -1.89
C ALA A 28 -6.29 -15.98 -2.40
N LYS A 29 -6.02 -17.01 -1.60
CA LYS A 29 -6.40 -18.39 -1.91
C LYS A 29 -7.93 -18.57 -1.95
N CYS A 30 -8.65 -18.05 -0.96
CA CYS A 30 -10.11 -18.08 -0.93
C CYS A 30 -10.71 -17.39 -2.16
N TYR A 31 -10.16 -16.24 -2.54
CA TYR A 31 -10.56 -15.52 -3.75
C TYR A 31 -10.33 -16.36 -5.02
N LYS A 32 -9.15 -16.99 -5.14
CA LYS A 32 -8.82 -17.84 -6.31
C LYS A 32 -9.77 -19.02 -6.45
N LEU A 33 -10.17 -19.63 -5.34
CA LEU A 33 -11.09 -20.77 -5.32
C LEU A 33 -12.55 -20.37 -5.58
N ASN A 34 -12.95 -19.16 -5.15
CA ASN A 34 -14.33 -18.67 -5.23
C ASN A 34 -14.38 -17.28 -5.87
N SER A 35 -13.94 -17.20 -7.13
CA SER A 35 -13.87 -15.92 -7.87
C SER A 35 -15.22 -15.21 -8.01
N GLU A 36 -16.33 -15.93 -7.90
CA GLU A 36 -17.69 -15.39 -7.96
C GLU A 36 -18.08 -14.52 -6.75
N ILE A 37 -17.34 -14.60 -5.63
CA ILE A 37 -17.60 -13.80 -4.42
C ILE A 37 -17.63 -12.29 -4.74
N VAL A 38 -16.81 -11.83 -5.68
CA VAL A 38 -16.79 -10.41 -6.10
C VAL A 38 -18.09 -9.97 -6.75
N ASN A 39 -18.67 -10.86 -7.57
CA ASN A 39 -19.93 -10.60 -8.24
C ASN A 39 -21.07 -10.60 -7.22
N LEU A 40 -20.97 -11.48 -6.21
CA LEU A 40 -21.96 -11.68 -5.16
C LEU A 40 -22.02 -10.52 -4.14
N LEU A 41 -20.89 -9.86 -3.83
CA LEU A 41 -20.92 -8.71 -2.91
C LEU A 41 -21.58 -7.49 -3.56
N ASN A 42 -22.72 -7.07 -3.02
CA ASN A 42 -23.41 -5.87 -3.47
C ASN A 42 -22.65 -4.58 -3.06
N PHE A 43 -22.65 -3.56 -3.91
CA PHE A 43 -22.10 -2.22 -3.59
C PHE A 43 -22.68 -1.64 -2.31
N LYS A 44 -23.93 -2.01 -1.95
CA LYS A 44 -24.60 -1.62 -0.70
C LYS A 44 -23.85 -2.08 0.56
N ILE A 45 -23.08 -3.16 0.49
CA ILE A 45 -22.25 -3.65 1.61
C ILE A 45 -20.81 -3.18 1.41
N LEU A 46 -20.32 -3.23 0.16
CA LEU A 46 -18.92 -2.95 -0.17
C LEU A 46 -18.52 -1.50 0.15
N VAL A 47 -19.38 -0.53 -0.20
CA VAL A 47 -19.08 0.89 -0.01
C VAL A 47 -19.11 1.30 1.48
N PRO A 48 -20.15 0.96 2.28
CA PRO A 48 -20.16 1.33 3.70
C PRO A 48 -19.03 0.69 4.50
N VAL A 49 -18.72 -0.59 4.27
CA VAL A 49 -17.62 -1.27 4.96
C VAL A 49 -16.27 -0.63 4.60
N CYS A 50 -16.05 -0.33 3.31
CA CYS A 50 -14.86 0.38 2.86
C CYS A 50 -14.69 1.73 3.57
N ILE A 51 -15.74 2.56 3.59
CA ILE A 51 -15.71 3.90 4.20
C ILE A 51 -15.44 3.78 5.70
N LEU A 52 -16.13 2.89 6.41
CA LEU A 52 -15.96 2.68 7.86
C LEU A 52 -14.53 2.25 8.19
N CYS A 53 -13.99 1.26 7.47
CA CYS A 53 -12.64 0.76 7.70
C CYS A 53 -11.57 1.81 7.42
N VAL A 54 -11.66 2.52 6.30
CA VAL A 54 -10.70 3.59 5.94
C VAL A 54 -10.79 4.76 6.93
N ALA A 55 -12.00 5.18 7.31
CA ALA A 55 -12.20 6.24 8.31
C ALA A 55 -11.60 5.83 9.67
N PHE A 56 -11.83 4.58 10.09
CA PHE A 56 -11.26 4.05 11.31
C PHE A 56 -9.72 4.03 11.27
N THR A 57 -9.12 3.60 10.17
CA THR A 57 -7.66 3.67 9.96
C THR A 57 -7.14 5.11 10.08
N GLY A 58 -7.84 6.08 9.49
CA GLY A 58 -7.48 7.50 9.58
C GLY A 58 -7.52 8.03 11.01
N VAL A 59 -8.61 7.76 11.74
CA VAL A 59 -8.76 8.16 13.14
C VAL A 59 -7.72 7.50 14.05
N ALA A 60 -7.47 6.21 13.84
CA ALA A 60 -6.47 5.46 14.57
C ALA A 60 -5.04 6.00 14.33
N GLY A 61 -4.75 6.41 13.09
CA GLY A 61 -3.49 7.06 12.72
C GLY A 61 -3.29 8.41 13.40
N LEU A 62 -4.34 9.23 13.50
CA LEU A 62 -4.30 10.55 14.15
C LEU A 62 -4.16 10.46 15.67
N LYS A 63 -4.89 9.54 16.33
CA LYS A 63 -4.82 9.36 17.79
C LYS A 63 -3.45 8.83 18.26
N GLY A 64 -2.79 8.01 17.45
CA GLY A 64 -1.47 7.45 17.78
C GLY A 64 -1.51 6.42 18.91
N GLY A 65 -0.32 5.99 19.37
CA GLY A 65 -0.18 4.99 20.43
C GLY A 65 -0.66 3.59 20.01
N ILE A 66 -1.39 2.91 20.90
CA ILE A 66 -1.92 1.55 20.68
C ILE A 66 -2.92 1.51 19.51
N TRP A 67 -3.67 2.59 19.29
CA TRP A 67 -4.60 2.67 18.16
C TRP A 67 -3.89 2.62 16.82
N LYS A 68 -2.69 3.21 16.73
CA LYS A 68 -1.84 3.11 15.53
C LYS A 68 -1.21 1.73 15.36
N LEU A 69 -1.19 0.89 16.40
CA LEU A 69 -0.66 -0.48 16.33
C LEU A 69 -1.64 -1.43 15.64
N TYR A 70 -2.93 -1.25 15.89
CA TYR A 70 -4.00 -2.10 15.36
C TYR A 70 -4.71 -1.51 14.13
N ASN A 71 -4.16 -0.44 13.55
CA ASN A 71 -4.76 0.21 12.37
C ASN A 71 -4.64 -0.65 11.11
N ASP A 72 -3.70 -1.60 11.09
CA ASP A 72 -3.36 -2.43 9.93
C ASP A 72 -4.52 -3.35 9.53
N ILE A 73 -5.25 -3.94 10.50
CA ILE A 73 -6.42 -4.81 10.22
C ILE A 73 -7.56 -4.04 9.52
N PRO A 74 -8.07 -2.92 10.08
CA PRO A 74 -9.03 -2.06 9.38
C PRO A 74 -8.49 -1.58 8.04
N SER A 75 -7.20 -1.26 7.94
CA SER A 75 -6.62 -0.77 6.69
C SER A 75 -6.62 -1.84 5.60
N MET A 76 -6.26 -3.08 5.94
CA MET A 76 -6.26 -4.22 5.03
C MET A 76 -7.67 -4.47 4.49
N ILE A 77 -8.69 -4.46 5.36
CA ILE A 77 -10.09 -4.62 4.94
C ILE A 77 -10.52 -3.46 4.04
N GLY A 78 -10.21 -2.22 4.45
CA GLY A 78 -10.56 -1.01 3.69
C GLY A 78 -9.93 -0.99 2.28
N TYR A 79 -8.63 -1.28 2.18
CA TYR A 79 -7.93 -1.33 0.89
C TYR A 79 -8.35 -2.52 0.03
N LEU A 80 -8.61 -3.69 0.63
CA LEU A 80 -9.16 -4.84 -0.09
C LEU A 80 -10.50 -4.50 -0.72
N PHE A 81 -11.42 -3.90 0.05
CA PHE A 81 -12.73 -3.50 -0.44
C PHE A 81 -12.64 -2.38 -1.49
N THR A 82 -11.70 -1.44 -1.32
CA THR A 82 -11.40 -0.42 -2.33
C THR A 82 -11.02 -1.07 -3.66
N LEU A 83 -10.11 -2.05 -3.62
CA LEU A 83 -9.67 -2.80 -4.80
C LEU A 83 -10.84 -3.54 -5.46
N LEU A 84 -11.70 -4.19 -4.66
CA LEU A 84 -12.89 -4.89 -5.15
C LEU A 84 -13.89 -3.93 -5.83
N ILE A 85 -14.14 -2.74 -5.28
CA ILE A 85 -14.95 -1.69 -5.94
C ILE A 85 -14.34 -1.34 -7.30
N ILE A 86 -13.03 -1.06 -7.34
CA ILE A 86 -12.34 -0.64 -8.57
C ILE A 86 -12.45 -1.71 -9.65
N TYR A 87 -12.16 -2.97 -9.32
CA TYR A 87 -12.27 -4.07 -10.28
C TYR A 87 -13.72 -4.30 -10.73
N LYS A 88 -14.70 -4.15 -9.83
CA LYS A 88 -16.13 -4.28 -10.15
C LYS A 88 -16.67 -3.15 -11.03
N LEU A 89 -16.05 -1.98 -11.04
CA LEU A 89 -16.40 -0.88 -11.96
C LEU A 89 -15.93 -1.13 -13.40
N HIS A 90 -15.10 -2.15 -13.65
CA HIS A 90 -14.61 -2.55 -14.97
C HIS A 90 -13.98 -1.41 -15.82
N ILE A 91 -13.41 -0.40 -15.16
CA ILE A 91 -12.75 0.72 -15.84
C ILE A 91 -11.37 0.27 -16.33
N LYS A 92 -11.27 -0.08 -17.63
CA LYS A 92 -10.06 -0.63 -18.28
C LYS A 92 -8.75 0.12 -17.96
N PRO A 93 -8.65 1.47 -18.07
CA PRO A 93 -7.39 2.14 -17.81
C PRO A 93 -6.96 2.05 -16.34
N ILE A 94 -7.92 2.17 -15.41
CA ILE A 94 -7.63 2.10 -13.96
C ILE A 94 -7.19 0.68 -13.61
N ASN A 95 -7.91 -0.34 -14.07
CA ASN A 95 -7.55 -1.72 -13.83
C ASN A 95 -6.16 -2.04 -14.42
N GLY A 96 -5.85 -1.52 -15.61
CA GLY A 96 -4.53 -1.63 -16.22
C GLY A 96 -3.41 -1.02 -15.36
N LEU A 97 -3.64 0.16 -14.77
CA LEU A 97 -2.71 0.78 -13.83
C LEU A 97 -2.49 -0.10 -12.59
N PHE A 98 -3.55 -0.60 -11.96
CA PHE A 98 -3.42 -1.48 -10.78
C PHE A 98 -2.68 -2.79 -11.10
N VAL A 99 -2.89 -3.38 -12.27
CA VAL A 99 -2.15 -4.56 -12.73
C VAL A 99 -0.66 -4.23 -12.94
N LEU A 100 -0.36 -3.07 -13.55
CA LEU A 100 1.02 -2.61 -13.72
C LEU A 100 1.70 -2.39 -12.35
N THR A 101 1.05 -1.67 -11.45
CA THR A 101 1.56 -1.42 -10.10
C THR A 101 1.79 -2.72 -9.36
N ASN A 102 0.88 -3.68 -9.47
CA ASN A 102 1.03 -4.99 -8.84
C ASN A 102 2.27 -5.74 -9.37
N LYS A 103 2.53 -5.67 -10.68
CA LYS A 103 3.68 -6.31 -11.31
C LYS A 103 5.02 -5.79 -10.79
N ILE A 104 5.13 -4.49 -10.52
CA ILE A 104 6.35 -3.84 -10.02
C ILE A 104 6.32 -3.57 -8.51
N SER A 105 5.32 -4.09 -7.81
CA SER A 105 5.02 -3.70 -6.42
C SER A 105 6.17 -4.00 -5.47
N TYR A 106 6.83 -5.14 -5.67
CA TYR A 106 7.97 -5.58 -4.87
C TYR A 106 9.20 -4.69 -5.09
N GLU A 107 9.55 -4.44 -6.35
CA GLU A 107 10.64 -3.55 -6.75
C GLU A 107 10.41 -2.14 -6.21
N TRP A 108 9.18 -1.65 -6.36
CA TRP A 108 8.80 -0.34 -5.86
C TRP A 108 8.90 -0.25 -4.33
N TYR A 109 8.45 -1.29 -3.60
CA TYR A 109 8.59 -1.37 -2.15
C TYR A 109 10.06 -1.27 -1.71
N LEU A 110 11.01 -1.87 -2.43
CA LEU A 110 12.42 -1.77 -2.08
C LEU A 110 13.02 -0.38 -2.33
N VAL A 111 12.66 0.27 -3.44
CA VAL A 111 13.34 1.50 -3.88
C VAL A 111 12.69 2.80 -3.42
N HIS A 112 11.37 2.81 -3.17
CA HIS A 112 10.63 4.07 -2.97
C HIS A 112 11.12 4.89 -1.77
N MET A 113 11.46 4.27 -0.64
CA MET A 113 11.95 4.96 0.55
C MET A 113 13.29 5.67 0.29
N LEU A 114 14.18 5.03 -0.46
CA LEU A 114 15.46 5.63 -0.86
C LEU A 114 15.22 6.81 -1.80
N VAL A 115 14.39 6.60 -2.83
CA VAL A 115 14.06 7.63 -3.81
C VAL A 115 13.42 8.85 -3.14
N PHE A 116 12.48 8.64 -2.23
CA PHE A 116 11.85 9.72 -1.48
C PHE A 116 12.89 10.46 -0.63
N SER A 117 13.71 9.75 0.13
CA SER A 117 14.75 10.39 0.96
C SER A 117 15.71 11.26 0.15
N CYS A 118 16.18 10.77 -1.01
CA CYS A 118 17.06 11.53 -1.89
C CYS A 118 16.34 12.74 -2.52
N THR A 119 15.17 12.51 -3.12
CA THR A 119 14.44 13.58 -3.82
C THR A 119 14.00 14.67 -2.87
N PHE A 120 13.48 14.34 -1.68
CA PHE A 120 13.15 15.32 -0.65
C PHE A 120 14.39 16.09 -0.20
N TYR A 121 15.52 15.41 0.07
CA TYR A 121 16.74 16.10 0.50
C TYR A 121 17.24 17.12 -0.54
N TYR A 122 17.34 16.71 -1.81
CA TYR A 122 17.87 17.59 -2.87
C TYR A 122 16.88 18.69 -3.29
N LEU A 123 15.61 18.35 -3.49
CA LEU A 123 14.61 19.33 -3.95
C LEU A 123 14.25 20.33 -2.85
N TYR A 124 14.23 19.90 -1.58
CA TYR A 124 14.02 20.83 -0.46
C TYR A 124 15.19 21.80 -0.32
N LYS A 125 16.44 21.34 -0.51
CA LYS A 125 17.64 22.18 -0.47
C LYS A 125 17.67 23.24 -1.57
N LEU A 126 17.01 23.00 -2.70
CA LEU A 126 16.94 23.96 -3.80
C LEU A 126 15.98 25.13 -3.52
N GLU A 127 15.12 25.03 -2.50
CA GLU A 127 14.09 26.03 -2.10
C GLU A 127 13.17 26.51 -3.24
N THR A 128 13.22 25.87 -4.41
CA THR A 128 12.50 26.26 -5.63
C THR A 128 11.08 25.70 -5.71
N PHE A 129 10.80 24.59 -5.01
CA PHE A 129 9.53 23.88 -5.13
C PHE A 129 8.81 23.80 -3.78
N GLY A 130 7.49 24.02 -3.80
CA GLY A 130 6.64 23.77 -2.63
C GLY A 130 6.57 22.28 -2.27
N MET A 131 6.30 21.95 -1.01
CA MET A 131 6.27 20.55 -0.53
C MET A 131 5.36 19.62 -1.34
N VAL A 132 4.22 20.12 -1.81
CA VAL A 132 3.28 19.33 -2.64
C VAL A 132 3.92 18.96 -3.98
N ALA A 133 4.60 19.92 -4.63
CA ALA A 133 5.27 19.68 -5.89
C ALA A 133 6.42 18.68 -5.72
N ILE A 134 7.21 18.81 -4.64
CA ILE A 134 8.27 17.85 -4.30
C ILE A 134 7.68 16.44 -4.14
N ALA A 135 6.58 16.29 -3.38
CA ALA A 135 5.95 14.99 -3.17
C ALA A 135 5.47 14.35 -4.48
N VAL A 136 4.86 15.13 -5.38
CA VAL A 136 4.43 14.64 -6.70
C VAL A 136 5.62 14.20 -7.55
N ILE A 137 6.69 15.00 -7.59
CA ILE A 137 7.93 14.66 -8.32
C ILE A 137 8.55 13.38 -7.76
N SER A 138 8.69 13.29 -6.44
CA SER A 138 9.20 12.11 -5.74
C SER A 138 8.38 10.87 -6.06
N PHE A 139 7.06 10.97 -6.06
CA PHE A 139 6.16 9.87 -6.38
C PHE A 139 6.37 9.38 -7.82
N ILE A 140 6.34 10.28 -8.80
CA ILE A 140 6.56 9.94 -10.21
C ILE A 140 7.94 9.30 -10.40
N PHE A 141 8.97 9.90 -9.81
CA PHE A 141 10.33 9.41 -9.93
C PHE A 141 10.51 8.03 -9.27
N SER A 142 9.85 7.76 -8.14
CA SER A 142 9.87 6.44 -7.51
C SER A 142 9.31 5.34 -8.41
N TYR A 143 8.28 5.65 -9.19
CA TYR A 143 7.67 4.72 -10.13
C TYR A 143 8.58 4.45 -11.33
N VAL A 144 9.26 5.49 -11.84
CA VAL A 144 10.27 5.37 -12.90
C VAL A 144 11.42 4.48 -12.45
N VAL A 145 11.97 4.72 -11.26
CA VAL A 145 13.08 3.91 -10.71
C VAL A 145 12.65 2.46 -10.48
N ALA A 146 11.43 2.21 -10.00
CA ALA A 146 10.90 0.86 -9.85
C ALA A 146 10.79 0.12 -11.19
N CYS A 147 10.28 0.77 -12.24
CA CYS A 147 10.24 0.21 -13.59
C CYS A 147 11.64 -0.10 -14.15
N LEU A 148 12.61 0.79 -13.93
CA LEU A 148 14.01 0.55 -14.32
C LEU A 148 14.60 -0.64 -13.57
N TYR A 149 14.36 -0.74 -12.27
CA TYR A 149 14.85 -1.84 -11.45
C TYR A 149 14.24 -3.18 -11.89
N HIS A 150 12.93 -3.22 -12.14
CA HIS A 150 12.26 -4.39 -12.72
C HIS A 150 12.85 -4.78 -14.09
N TRP A 151 13.12 -3.81 -14.95
CA TRP A 151 13.74 -4.06 -16.25
C TRP A 151 15.15 -4.65 -16.11
N ILE A 152 16.00 -4.09 -15.24
CA ILE A 152 17.35 -4.61 -14.98
C ILE A 152 17.28 -6.05 -14.47
N LEU A 153 16.43 -6.33 -13.47
CA LEU A 153 16.27 -7.67 -12.91
C LEU A 153 15.82 -8.68 -13.98
N SER A 154 14.87 -8.28 -14.84
CA SER A 154 14.38 -9.13 -15.94
C SER A 154 15.47 -9.48 -16.96
N LYS A 155 16.49 -8.62 -17.11
CA LYS A 155 17.62 -8.84 -18.03
C LYS A 155 18.72 -9.71 -17.43
N MET A 156 18.85 -9.74 -16.11
CA MET A 156 19.93 -10.49 -15.44
C MET A 156 19.72 -12.00 -15.40
N LYS A 157 18.59 -12.56 -15.89
CA LYS A 157 18.31 -14.02 -15.92
C LYS A 157 18.63 -14.73 -14.58
N ILE A 158 18.33 -14.09 -13.44
CA ILE A 158 18.44 -14.75 -12.13
C ILE A 158 17.13 -15.48 -11.77
N PHE A 159 16.06 -15.32 -12.56
CA PHE A 159 14.87 -16.18 -12.55
C PHE A 159 14.29 -16.32 -13.96
#